data_AF-A0A0F9REN4-F1
#
_entry.id   AF-A0A0F9REN4-F1
#
_cell.length_a   1.000
_cell.length_b   1.000
_cell.length_c   1.000
_cell.angle_alpha   90.00
_cell.angle_beta   90.00
_cell.angle_gamma   90.00
#
_symmetry.space_group_name_H-M   'P 1'
#
loop_
_entity.id
_entity.type
_entity.pdbx_description
1 polymer ?
#
loop_
_entity_poly.entity_id
_entity_poly.type
_entity_poly.pdbx_seq_one_letter_code
_entity_poly.pdbx_strand_id
1 'polypeptide(L)'
;MLLLANDITLVDIGLMQTNWYWHKDKLKDPWKALSPEYNIQTGAKILRECYERKQDWFYCAGEYHTKSNTPERAARAKRYQENVLSYIRATK
;
A
#
# COMPACT_ATOMS: atom_id res chain seq x y z
N MET A 1 7.23 -13.17 -11.06
CA MET A 1 6.53 -14.47 -10.93
C MET A 1 7.40 -15.55 -10.29
N LEU A 2 8.69 -15.67 -10.65
CA LEU A 2 9.63 -16.62 -10.05
C LEU A 2 9.63 -16.66 -8.51
N LEU A 3 9.58 -15.51 -7.84
CA LEU A 3 9.50 -15.43 -6.38
C LEU A 3 8.28 -16.18 -5.84
N LEU A 4 7.10 -15.95 -6.42
CA LEU A 4 5.86 -16.62 -6.01
C LEU A 4 5.87 -18.12 -6.35
N ALA A 5 6.53 -18.51 -7.43
CA ALA A 5 6.72 -19.92 -7.79
C ALA A 5 7.65 -20.67 -6.81
N ASN A 6 8.44 -19.94 -6.01
CA ASN A 6 9.27 -20.47 -4.93
C ASN A 6 8.67 -20.15 -3.54
N ASP A 7 7.35 -19.91 -3.47
CA ASP A 7 6.62 -19.58 -2.24
C ASP A 7 7.07 -18.31 -1.50
N ILE A 8 7.88 -17.47 -2.14
CA ILE A 8 8.30 -16.17 -1.59
C ILE A 8 7.16 -15.16 -1.86
N THR A 9 6.35 -14.92 -0.83
CA THR A 9 5.10 -14.12 -0.95
C THR A 9 5.20 -12.71 -0.39
N LEU A 10 6.23 -12.39 0.41
CA LEU A 10 6.52 -11.05 0.92
C LEU A 10 7.17 -10.19 -0.18
N VAL A 11 6.40 -9.87 -1.20
CA VAL A 11 6.85 -9.12 -2.38
C VAL A 11 5.86 -8.02 -2.72
N ASP A 12 6.37 -6.86 -3.14
CA ASP A 12 5.56 -5.75 -3.62
C ASP A 12 5.44 -5.82 -5.15
N ILE A 13 4.25 -5.55 -5.67
CA ILE A 13 3.95 -5.69 -7.11
C ILE A 13 3.36 -4.40 -7.66
N GLY A 14 3.86 -3.98 -8.84
CA GLY A 14 3.31 -2.89 -9.65
C GLY A 14 3.60 -1.49 -9.13
N LEU A 15 2.95 -0.49 -9.74
CA LEU A 15 3.21 0.94 -9.54
C LEU A 15 2.95 1.43 -8.11
N MET A 16 1.87 0.94 -7.49
CA MET A 16 1.49 1.24 -6.11
C MET A 16 2.28 0.43 -5.07
N GLN A 17 3.20 -0.44 -5.52
CA GLN A 17 4.01 -1.31 -4.66
C GLN A 17 3.15 -2.07 -3.63
N THR A 18 2.02 -2.63 -4.08
CA THR A 18 1.09 -3.33 -3.18
C THR A 18 1.65 -4.70 -2.81
N ASN A 19 1.73 -4.98 -1.51
CA ASN A 19 2.32 -6.21 -1.01
C ASN A 19 1.42 -7.44 -1.22
N TRP A 20 1.95 -8.47 -1.89
CA TRP A 20 1.23 -9.69 -2.23
C TRP A 20 0.80 -10.49 -1.01
N TYR A 21 1.66 -10.63 0.00
CA TYR A 21 1.35 -11.40 1.21
C TYR A 21 0.08 -10.89 1.91
N TRP A 22 -0.09 -9.57 1.97
CA TRP A 22 -1.23 -8.93 2.66
C TRP A 22 -2.48 -8.75 1.79
N HIS A 23 -2.32 -8.64 0.47
CA HIS A 23 -3.40 -8.20 -0.43
C HIS A 23 -3.62 -9.10 -1.64
N LYS A 24 -3.13 -10.35 -1.63
CA LYS A 24 -3.34 -11.32 -2.72
C LYS A 24 -4.82 -11.49 -3.10
N ASP A 25 -5.73 -11.37 -2.15
CA ASP A 25 -7.18 -11.44 -2.37
C ASP A 25 -7.71 -10.29 -3.24
N LYS A 26 -7.09 -9.12 -3.16
CA LYS A 26 -7.40 -7.94 -3.99
C LYS A 26 -6.61 -7.95 -5.30
N LEU A 27 -5.35 -8.39 -5.25
CA LEU A 27 -4.46 -8.47 -6.42
C LEU A 27 -4.84 -9.59 -7.40
N LYS A 28 -5.50 -10.65 -6.92
CA LYS A 28 -6.01 -11.82 -7.67
C LYS A 28 -4.93 -12.70 -8.26
N ASP A 29 -4.20 -12.18 -9.23
CA ASP A 29 -3.12 -12.90 -9.90
C ASP A 29 -1.92 -11.97 -10.14
N PRO A 30 -0.68 -12.50 -10.20
CA PRO A 30 0.52 -11.67 -10.26
C PRO A 30 0.66 -10.86 -11.55
N TRP A 31 0.09 -11.32 -12.67
CA TRP A 31 0.19 -10.63 -13.95
C TRP A 31 -0.79 -9.48 -14.02
N LYS A 32 -2.02 -9.68 -13.54
CA LYS A 32 -3.00 -8.61 -13.39
C LYS A 32 -2.56 -7.58 -12.35
N ALA A 33 -1.88 -8.01 -11.28
CA ALA A 33 -1.24 -7.12 -10.33
C ALA A 33 -0.15 -6.23 -10.97
N LEU A 34 0.45 -6.63 -12.09
CA LEU A 34 1.39 -5.83 -12.87
C LEU A 34 0.72 -4.90 -13.89
N SER A 35 -0.57 -5.08 -14.19
CA SER A 35 -1.31 -4.14 -15.04
C SER A 35 -1.36 -2.77 -14.34
N PRO A 36 -0.85 -1.69 -14.98
CA PRO A 36 -0.80 -0.37 -14.37
C PRO A 36 -2.14 0.12 -13.82
N GLU A 37 -3.19 0.02 -14.63
CA GLU A 37 -4.53 0.48 -14.26
C GLU A 37 -5.08 -0.32 -13.08
N TYR A 38 -5.01 -1.66 -13.14
CA TYR A 38 -5.54 -2.52 -12.10
C TYR A 38 -4.78 -2.37 -10.78
N ASN A 39 -3.46 -2.21 -10.85
CA ASN A 39 -2.62 -1.99 -9.68
C ASN A 39 -2.94 -0.66 -8.97
N ILE A 40 -3.10 0.42 -9.75
CA ILE A 40 -3.52 1.72 -9.23
C ILE A 40 -4.90 1.63 -8.58
N GLN A 41 -5.87 1.02 -9.25
CA GLN A 41 -7.23 0.82 -8.71
C GLN A 41 -7.20 0.00 -7.41
N THR A 42 -6.37 -1.04 -7.34
CA THR A 42 -6.21 -1.86 -6.13
C THR A 42 -5.63 -1.05 -4.98
N GLY A 43 -4.55 -0.30 -5.21
CA GLY A 43 -3.96 0.58 -4.19
C GLY A 43 -4.94 1.65 -3.71
N ALA A 44 -5.66 2.29 -4.63
CA ALA A 44 -6.70 3.28 -4.31
C ALA A 44 -7.83 2.67 -3.46
N LYS A 45 -8.26 1.43 -3.77
CA LYS A 45 -9.27 0.72 -2.97
C LYS A 45 -8.78 0.46 -1.54
N ILE A 46 -7.52 0.04 -1.35
CA ILE A 46 -6.95 -0.18 -0.02
C ILE A 46 -6.95 1.13 0.79
N LEU A 47 -6.52 2.24 0.18
CA LEU A 47 -6.56 3.56 0.82
C LEU A 47 -7.99 3.97 1.18
N ARG A 48 -8.95 3.73 0.27
CA ARG A 48 -10.38 4.04 0.50
C ARG A 48 -10.97 3.23 1.66
N GLU A 49 -10.67 1.94 1.76
CA GLU A 49 -11.12 1.08 2.87
C GLU A 49 -10.55 1.53 4.22
N CYS A 50 -9.35 2.10 4.25
CA CYS A 50 -8.84 2.77 5.44
C CYS A 50 -9.62 4.05 5.73
N TYR A 51 -9.82 4.90 4.71
CA TYR A 51 -10.47 6.18 4.88
C TYR A 51 -11.90 6.02 5.40
N GLU A 52 -12.64 5.02 4.94
CA GLU A 52 -13.99 4.74 5.44
C GLU A 52 -14.02 4.51 6.96
N ARG A 53 -12.97 3.95 7.54
CA ARG A 53 -12.85 3.71 9.00
C ARG A 53 -12.26 4.89 9.76
N LYS A 54 -11.42 5.71 9.13
CA LYS A 54 -10.55 6.69 9.82
C LYS A 54 -10.85 8.13 9.48
N GLN A 55 -11.44 8.38 8.32
CA GLN A 55 -11.77 9.70 7.76
C GLN A 55 -10.55 10.65 7.68
N ASP A 56 -9.34 10.10 7.56
CA ASP A 56 -8.09 10.84 7.45
C ASP A 56 -7.20 10.20 6.36
N TRP A 57 -7.06 10.91 5.24
CA TRP A 57 -6.26 10.45 4.10
C TRP A 57 -4.77 10.33 4.41
N PHE A 58 -4.23 11.22 5.25
CA PHE A 58 -2.80 11.22 5.56
C PHE A 58 -2.46 10.10 6.52
N TYR A 59 -3.30 9.88 7.54
CA TYR A 59 -3.20 8.70 8.38
C TYR A 59 -3.26 7.41 7.54
N CYS A 60 -4.20 7.34 6.59
CA CYS A 60 -4.34 6.18 5.73
C CYS A 60 -3.17 5.96 4.77
N ALA A 61 -2.51 7.03 4.30
CA ALA A 61 -1.25 6.89 3.57
C ALA A 61 -0.15 6.24 4.43
N GLY A 62 -0.07 6.59 5.71
CA GLY A 62 0.82 5.93 6.66
C GLY A 62 0.46 4.46 6.89
N GLU A 63 -0.82 4.18 7.17
CA GLU A 63 -1.32 2.80 7.42
C GLU A 63 -1.18 1.89 6.19
N TYR A 64 -1.28 2.46 4.97
CA TYR A 64 -1.03 1.75 3.72
C TYR A 64 0.39 1.19 3.65
N HIS A 65 1.39 1.98 4.05
CA HIS A 65 2.79 1.53 4.07
C HIS A 65 3.05 0.50 5.17
N THR A 66 2.49 0.71 6.37
CA THR A 66 2.59 -0.28 7.45
C THR A 66 1.47 -0.13 8.46
N LYS A 67 0.90 -1.25 8.91
CA LYS A 67 -0.17 -1.21 9.93
C LYS A 67 0.36 -0.66 11.25
N SER A 68 -0.31 0.35 11.80
CA SER A 68 0.03 0.99 13.08
C SER A 68 -0.39 0.16 14.31
N ASN A 69 -0.06 -1.13 14.36
CA ASN A 69 -0.48 -2.05 15.43
C ASN A 69 0.58 -2.25 16.54
N THR A 70 1.77 -1.67 16.40
CA THR A 70 2.79 -1.55 17.45
C THR A 70 3.36 -0.14 17.46
N PRO A 71 3.97 0.34 18.57
CA PRO A 71 4.59 1.67 18.61
C PRO A 71 5.63 1.90 17.51
N GLU A 72 6.45 0.90 17.21
CA GLU A 72 7.51 0.98 16.19
C GLU A 72 6.93 1.06 14.79
N ARG A 73 5.82 0.37 14.54
CA ARG A 73 5.11 0.44 13.25
C ARG A 73 4.34 1.74 13.11
N ALA A 74 3.71 2.22 14.17
CA ALA A 74 3.05 3.53 14.17
C ALA A 74 4.06 4.66 13.87
N ALA A 75 5.27 4.60 14.42
CA ALA A 75 6.34 5.54 14.11
C ALA A 75 6.77 5.47 12.62
N ARG A 76 6.84 4.27 12.05
CA ARG A 76 7.14 4.07 10.61
C ARG A 76 6.02 4.62 9.71
N ALA A 77 4.77 4.32 10.03
CA ALA A 77 3.60 4.84 9.32
C ALA A 77 3.57 6.37 9.33
N LYS A 78 3.84 6.98 10.49
CA LYS A 78 3.92 8.43 10.64
C LYS A 78 5.02 9.06 9.78
N ARG A 79 6.22 8.47 9.76
CA ARG A 79 7.31 8.94 8.88
C ARG A 79 6.93 8.87 7.40
N TYR A 80 6.29 7.78 6.98
CA TYR A 80 5.84 7.66 5.60
C TYR A 80 4.77 8.71 5.26
N GLN A 81 3.80 8.92 6.15
CA GLN A 81 2.80 9.98 6.03
C GLN A 81 3.44 11.37 5.87
N GLU A 82 4.45 11.69 6.68
CA GLU A 82 5.18 12.97 6.61
C GLU A 82 5.90 13.14 5.26
N ASN A 83 6.51 12.06 4.73
CA ASN A 83 7.13 12.07 3.41
C ASN A 83 6.10 12.28 2.29
N VAL A 84 4.96 11.60 2.32
CA VAL A 84 3.89 11.80 1.33
C VAL A 84 3.39 13.25 1.36
N LEU A 85 3.21 13.81 2.56
CA LEU A 85 2.83 15.20 2.76
C LEU A 85 3.84 16.19 2.18
N SER A 86 5.15 15.91 2.28
CA SER A 86 6.18 16.80 1.73
C SER A 86 6.12 16.84 0.20
N TYR A 87 5.92 15.71 -0.47
CA TYR A 87 5.74 15.66 -1.93
C TYR A 87 4.48 16.41 -2.40
N ILE A 88 3.37 16.27 -1.68
CA ILE A 88 2.11 16.97 -2.03
C ILE A 88 2.27 18.49 -1.85
N ARG A 89 2.99 18.92 -0.81
CA ARG A 89 3.26 20.35 -0.58
C ARG A 89 4.21 20.94 -1.61
N ALA A 90 5.18 20.16 -2.08
CA ALA A 90 6.15 20.61 -3.08
C ALA A 90 5.59 20.66 -4.51
N THR A 91 4.46 20.02 -4.77
CA THR A 91 3.80 19.96 -6.08
C THR A 91 2.62 20.94 -6.22
N LYS A 92 2.37 21.75 -5.20
CA LYS A 92 1.44 22.89 -5.24
C LYS A 92 2.22 24.19 -5.41
#